data_AF-A0A957UUC1-F1
#
_entry.id   AF-A0A957UUC1-F1
#
_cell.length_a   1.000
_cell.length_b   1.000
_cell.length_c   1.000
_cell.angle_alpha   90.00
_cell.angle_beta   90.00
_cell.angle_gamma   90.00
#
_symmetry.space_group_name_H-M   'P 1'
#
loop_
_entity.id
_entity.type
_entity.pdbx_description
1 polymer ?
#
loop_
_entity_poly.entity_id
_entity_poly.type
_entity_poly.pdbx_seq_one_letter_code
_entity_poly.pdbx_strand_id
1 'polypeptide(L)'
;IRTPAIDSPYQRLAAPIESIELVNPLTVRVTFSEPRCDVLNSLRVGWMPSHRYAPDFSDVLDNFFNVEPDISAGPFLFQSWIPGEIIELRRNSRYWQGAPLMERMNFRIVPDRDERLNLLRSGQLDEAALDPDQLISLLDAPAVKVADAPADAYDFIAINLANPEAPQRGLNDGGAFVPQDPHPLLADRTVRAAMSHAVDYQGISEAIYLGQAYPLAA
;
A
#
# COMPACT_ATOMS: atom_id res chain seq x y z
N ILE A 1 -11.26 -13.32 3.67
CA ILE A 1 -10.06 -13.06 4.51
C ILE A 1 -9.65 -14.26 5.35
N ARG A 2 -10.54 -14.84 6.17
CA ARG A 2 -10.22 -16.01 7.04
C ARG A 2 -10.46 -17.39 6.41
N THR A 3 -10.73 -17.44 5.11
CA THR A 3 -10.97 -18.70 4.40
C THR A 3 -9.62 -19.36 4.07
N PRO A 4 -9.48 -20.70 4.22
CA PRO A 4 -8.29 -21.43 3.79
C PRO A 4 -7.97 -21.25 2.30
N ALA A 5 -8.96 -20.86 1.49
CA ALA A 5 -8.78 -20.64 0.05
C ALA A 5 -7.95 -19.39 -0.27
N ILE A 6 -7.76 -18.45 0.68
CA ILE A 6 -7.08 -17.18 0.43
C ILE A 6 -5.97 -16.97 1.46
N ASP A 7 -4.72 -16.95 0.99
CA ASP A 7 -3.59 -16.43 1.75
C ASP A 7 -3.61 -14.89 1.75
N SER A 8 -4.50 -14.31 2.55
CA SER A 8 -4.73 -12.86 2.54
C SER A 8 -3.69 -12.16 3.44
N PRO A 9 -3.00 -11.12 2.94
CA PRO A 9 -2.07 -10.34 3.77
C PRO A 9 -2.77 -9.65 4.96
N TYR A 10 -4.10 -9.51 4.90
CA TYR A 10 -4.92 -8.94 5.98
C TYR A 10 -5.40 -9.96 7.03
N GLN A 11 -5.02 -11.24 6.92
CA GLN A 11 -5.37 -12.27 7.92
C GLN A 11 -4.98 -11.85 9.33
N ARG A 12 -3.80 -11.24 9.51
CA ARG A 12 -3.31 -10.75 10.81
C ARG A 12 -4.19 -9.64 11.39
N LEU A 13 -4.70 -8.74 10.55
CA LEU A 13 -5.62 -7.68 10.99
C LEU A 13 -6.96 -8.28 11.43
N ALA A 14 -7.42 -9.31 10.73
CA ALA A 14 -8.65 -9.99 11.12
C ALA A 14 -8.48 -10.82 12.38
N ALA A 15 -7.31 -11.42 12.66
CA ALA A 15 -7.10 -12.43 13.71
C ALA A 15 -7.70 -12.11 15.10
N PRO A 16 -7.66 -10.87 15.63
CA PRO A 16 -8.25 -10.53 16.93
C PRO A 16 -9.79 -10.52 16.98
N ILE A 17 -10.49 -10.53 15.84
CA ILE A 17 -11.96 -10.51 15.78
C ILE A 17 -12.51 -11.89 16.19
N GLU A 18 -13.19 -12.01 17.31
CA GLU A 18 -13.81 -13.28 17.71
C GLU A 18 -15.09 -13.54 16.91
N SER A 19 -15.99 -12.56 16.84
CA SER A 19 -17.25 -12.68 16.10
C SER A 19 -17.73 -11.34 15.54
N ILE A 20 -18.55 -11.42 14.48
CA ILE A 20 -19.31 -10.29 13.94
C ILE A 20 -20.76 -10.75 13.84
N GLU A 21 -21.65 -10.10 14.59
CA GLU A 21 -23.08 -10.40 14.65
C GLU A 21 -23.88 -9.27 14.01
N LEU A 22 -24.81 -9.61 13.12
CA LEU A 22 -25.78 -8.64 12.60
C LEU A 22 -26.88 -8.42 13.64
N VAL A 23 -26.93 -7.24 14.24
CA VAL A 23 -27.98 -6.87 15.21
C VAL A 23 -29.23 -6.39 14.46
N ASN A 24 -29.03 -5.55 13.45
CA ASN A 24 -30.06 -5.07 12.52
C ASN A 24 -29.39 -4.56 11.21
N PRO A 25 -30.12 -4.16 10.17
CA PRO A 25 -29.54 -3.78 8.87
C PRO A 25 -28.47 -2.67 8.90
N LEU A 26 -28.42 -1.85 9.96
CA LEU A 26 -27.48 -0.74 10.12
C LEU A 26 -26.61 -0.87 11.38
N THR A 27 -26.58 -2.05 12.01
CA THR A 27 -25.83 -2.25 13.26
C THR A 27 -25.24 -3.65 13.30
N VAL A 28 -23.92 -3.70 13.50
CA VAL A 28 -23.19 -4.93 13.78
C VAL A 28 -22.58 -4.86 15.18
N ARG A 29 -22.52 -6.01 15.86
CA ARG A 29 -21.74 -6.18 17.09
C ARG A 29 -20.47 -6.95 16.72
N VAL A 30 -19.33 -6.39 17.08
CA VAL A 30 -18.03 -7.05 16.91
C VAL A 30 -17.48 -7.41 18.28
N THR A 31 -17.18 -8.69 18.48
CA THR A 31 -16.50 -9.19 19.68
C THR A 31 -15.04 -9.41 19.34
N PHE A 32 -14.13 -8.96 20.21
CA PHE A 32 -12.69 -9.15 20.07
C PHE A 32 -12.20 -10.11 21.15
N SER A 33 -11.22 -10.95 20.81
CA SER A 33 -10.69 -11.98 21.71
C SER A 33 -9.91 -11.42 22.90
N GLU A 34 -9.43 -10.18 22.80
CA GLU A 34 -8.69 -9.49 23.87
C GLU A 34 -8.87 -7.96 23.79
N PRO A 35 -8.77 -7.23 24.91
CA PRO A 35 -8.74 -5.77 24.89
C PRO A 35 -7.46 -5.25 24.26
N ARG A 36 -7.55 -4.40 23.24
CA ARG A 36 -6.41 -3.68 22.67
C ARG A 36 -6.79 -2.25 22.28
N CYS A 37 -5.83 -1.33 22.37
CA CYS A 37 -6.04 0.07 21.98
C CYS A 37 -6.23 0.26 20.47
N ASP A 38 -5.79 -0.70 19.66
CA ASP A 38 -5.76 -0.65 18.20
C ASP A 38 -6.83 -1.55 17.54
N VAL A 39 -7.77 -2.14 18.29
CA VAL A 39 -8.78 -3.08 17.75
C VAL A 39 -9.60 -2.51 16.59
N LEU A 40 -9.80 -1.19 16.55
CA LEU A 40 -10.54 -0.56 15.46
C LEU A 40 -9.77 -0.58 14.12
N ASN A 41 -8.45 -0.77 14.14
CA ASN A 41 -7.67 -0.97 12.91
C ASN A 41 -8.06 -2.27 12.20
N SER A 42 -8.49 -3.30 12.94
CA SER A 42 -9.03 -4.53 12.35
C SER A 42 -10.28 -4.30 11.50
N LEU A 43 -11.00 -3.20 11.72
CA LEU A 43 -12.20 -2.81 10.98
C LEU A 43 -11.92 -1.85 9.81
N ARG A 44 -10.66 -1.45 9.61
CA ARG A 44 -10.24 -0.60 8.48
C ARG A 44 -10.00 -1.38 7.19
N VAL A 45 -10.11 -2.71 7.22
CA VAL A 45 -10.05 -3.50 5.99
C VAL A 45 -11.24 -3.13 5.11
N GLY A 46 -11.01 -2.97 3.80
CA GLY A 46 -12.04 -2.56 2.85
C GLY A 46 -13.29 -3.46 2.92
N TRP A 47 -14.45 -2.85 3.12
CA TRP A 47 -15.73 -3.56 3.16
C TRP A 47 -16.17 -3.88 1.73
N MET A 48 -16.53 -5.14 1.50
CA MET A 48 -16.93 -5.64 0.19
C MET A 48 -18.45 -5.83 0.11
N PRO A 49 -19.08 -5.58 -1.05
CA PRO A 49 -20.51 -5.78 -1.22
C PRO A 49 -20.83 -7.27 -1.31
N SER A 50 -21.17 -7.91 -0.18
CA SER A 50 -21.38 -9.36 -0.09
C SER A 50 -22.35 -9.92 -1.14
N HIS A 51 -23.39 -9.17 -1.50
CA HIS A 51 -24.39 -9.57 -2.50
C HIS A 51 -23.86 -9.70 -3.94
N ARG A 52 -22.61 -9.29 -4.22
CA ARG A 52 -21.96 -9.50 -5.52
C ARG A 52 -21.20 -10.83 -5.61
N TYR A 53 -21.02 -11.51 -4.48
CA TYR A 53 -20.32 -12.79 -4.34
C TYR A 53 -21.29 -13.92 -4.05
N ALA A 54 -20.81 -15.16 -4.19
CA ALA A 54 -21.54 -16.34 -3.74
C ALA A 54 -21.85 -16.24 -2.23
N PRO A 55 -22.98 -16.80 -1.73
CA PRO A 55 -23.34 -16.72 -0.31
C PRO A 55 -22.27 -17.27 0.64
N ASP A 56 -21.46 -18.23 0.20
CA ASP A 56 -20.34 -18.83 0.92
C ASP A 56 -18.98 -18.21 0.55
N PHE A 57 -18.97 -17.20 -0.33
CA PHE A 57 -17.78 -16.54 -0.88
C PHE A 57 -16.82 -17.49 -1.61
N SER A 58 -17.31 -18.59 -2.18
CA SER A 58 -16.47 -19.54 -2.92
C SER A 58 -15.78 -18.94 -4.16
N ASP A 59 -16.38 -17.90 -4.73
CA ASP A 59 -15.97 -17.20 -5.96
C ASP A 59 -15.10 -15.95 -5.70
N VAL A 60 -14.75 -15.68 -4.45
CA VAL A 60 -14.07 -14.43 -4.06
C VAL A 60 -12.75 -14.16 -4.78
N LEU A 61 -12.07 -15.18 -5.29
CA LEU A 61 -10.80 -15.04 -6.02
C LEU A 61 -11.00 -14.76 -7.51
N ASP A 62 -11.97 -15.41 -8.13
CA ASP A 62 -12.16 -15.46 -9.59
C ASP A 62 -13.42 -14.74 -10.07
N ASN A 63 -14.20 -14.13 -9.17
CA ASN A 63 -15.35 -13.32 -9.52
C ASN A 63 -14.94 -12.12 -10.38
N PHE A 64 -15.58 -11.98 -11.55
CA PHE A 64 -15.33 -10.90 -12.51
C PHE A 64 -15.43 -9.49 -11.90
N PHE A 65 -16.24 -9.33 -10.85
CA PHE A 65 -16.40 -8.09 -10.11
C PHE A 65 -15.08 -7.57 -9.52
N ASN A 66 -14.10 -8.45 -9.28
CA ASN A 66 -12.76 -8.06 -8.82
C ASN A 66 -11.97 -7.26 -9.87
N VAL A 67 -12.33 -7.38 -11.15
CA VAL A 67 -11.66 -6.71 -12.28
C VAL A 67 -12.47 -5.51 -12.76
N GLU A 68 -13.80 -5.66 -12.83
CA GLU A 68 -14.72 -4.61 -13.31
C GLU A 68 -15.84 -4.33 -12.29
N PRO A 69 -15.54 -3.68 -11.16
CA PRO A 69 -16.51 -3.48 -10.10
C PRO A 69 -17.57 -2.42 -10.46
N ASP A 70 -18.80 -2.84 -10.72
CA ASP A 70 -19.91 -1.96 -11.10
C ASP A 70 -20.52 -1.15 -9.93
N ILE A 71 -20.14 -1.44 -8.69
CA ILE A 71 -20.63 -0.76 -7.48
C ILE A 71 -19.51 -0.38 -6.52
N SER A 72 -19.69 0.76 -5.83
CA SER A 72 -18.78 1.23 -4.79
C SER A 72 -19.56 2.05 -3.76
N ALA A 73 -19.12 2.01 -2.50
CA ALA A 73 -19.58 2.92 -1.46
C ALA A 73 -18.77 4.24 -1.40
N GLY A 74 -17.78 4.38 -2.29
CA GLY A 74 -16.87 5.52 -2.36
C GLY A 74 -17.32 6.67 -3.29
N PRO A 75 -16.50 7.72 -3.38
CA PRO A 75 -16.80 8.94 -4.16
C PRO A 75 -16.83 8.73 -5.68
N PHE A 76 -16.15 7.70 -6.19
CA PHE A 76 -16.09 7.35 -7.60
C PHE A 76 -16.52 5.90 -7.84
N LEU A 77 -17.07 5.66 -9.02
CA LEU A 77 -17.47 4.35 -9.55
C LEU A 77 -16.51 3.98 -10.67
N PHE A 78 -16.22 2.69 -10.82
CA PHE A 78 -15.51 2.19 -11.99
C PHE A 78 -16.25 2.53 -13.28
N GLN A 79 -15.51 2.87 -14.32
CA GLN A 79 -16.05 3.08 -15.66
C GLN A 79 -15.41 2.12 -16.67
N SER A 80 -14.08 2.06 -16.72
CA SER A 80 -13.35 1.19 -17.66
C SER A 80 -11.93 0.93 -17.19
N TRP A 81 -11.31 -0.11 -17.74
CA TRP A 81 -9.89 -0.38 -17.59
C TRP A 81 -9.30 -0.89 -18.89
N ILE A 82 -8.24 -0.25 -19.36
CA ILE A 82 -7.36 -0.78 -20.40
C ILE A 82 -6.06 -1.20 -19.72
N PRO A 83 -5.75 -2.51 -19.63
CA PRO A 83 -4.57 -3.01 -18.94
C PRO A 83 -3.28 -2.36 -19.41
N GLY A 84 -2.48 -1.87 -18.47
CA GLY A 84 -1.21 -1.20 -18.76
C GLY A 84 -1.32 0.21 -19.32
N GLU A 85 -2.53 0.74 -19.55
CA GLU A 85 -2.74 2.07 -20.13
C GLU A 85 -3.51 3.01 -19.19
N ILE A 86 -4.77 2.72 -18.88
CA ILE A 86 -5.64 3.67 -18.17
C ILE A 86 -6.76 2.98 -17.38
N ILE A 87 -7.01 3.47 -16.17
CA ILE A 87 -8.22 3.16 -15.38
C ILE A 87 -9.08 4.42 -15.36
N GLU A 88 -10.31 4.33 -15.82
CA GLU A 88 -11.27 5.43 -15.77
C GLU A 88 -12.29 5.20 -14.65
N LEU A 89 -12.47 6.22 -13.81
CA LEU A 89 -13.54 6.27 -12.84
C LEU A 89 -14.46 7.45 -13.14
N ARG A 90 -15.75 7.28 -12.84
CA ARG A 90 -16.77 8.32 -12.95
C ARG A 90 -17.32 8.70 -11.58
N ARG A 91 -17.77 9.94 -11.45
CA ARG A 91 -18.39 10.45 -10.23
C ARG A 91 -19.53 9.56 -9.73
N ASN A 92 -19.52 9.26 -8.43
CA ASN A 92 -20.69 8.75 -7.73
C ASN A 92 -21.58 9.91 -7.27
N SER A 93 -22.63 10.23 -8.04
CA SER A 93 -23.58 11.31 -7.67
C SER A 93 -24.38 11.02 -6.41
N ARG A 94 -24.36 9.78 -5.92
CA ARG A 94 -25.05 9.31 -4.71
C ARG A 94 -24.09 9.10 -3.53
N TYR A 95 -22.85 9.59 -3.61
CA TYR A 95 -21.90 9.46 -2.51
C TYR A 95 -22.44 10.16 -1.25
N TRP A 96 -22.42 9.45 -0.12
CA TRP A 96 -23.12 9.84 1.10
C TRP A 96 -22.52 11.09 1.79
N GLN A 97 -21.25 11.42 1.53
CA GLN A 97 -20.62 12.68 2.00
C GLN A 97 -20.75 13.83 0.99
N GLY A 98 -21.56 13.66 -0.06
CA GLY A 98 -21.70 14.62 -1.14
C GLY A 98 -20.85 14.25 -2.35
N ALA A 99 -21.41 14.42 -3.55
CA ALA A 99 -20.75 14.03 -4.78
C ALA A 99 -19.46 14.84 -5.02
N PRO A 100 -18.35 14.21 -5.45
CA PRO A 100 -17.13 14.93 -5.84
C PRO A 100 -17.43 16.04 -6.84
N LEU A 101 -16.67 17.14 -6.83
CA LEU A 101 -16.81 18.21 -7.82
C LEU A 101 -16.30 17.81 -9.21
N MET A 102 -15.41 16.82 -9.27
CA MET A 102 -14.83 16.29 -10.51
C MET A 102 -15.74 15.22 -11.12
N GLU A 103 -15.89 15.23 -12.45
CA GLU A 103 -16.75 14.27 -13.16
C GLU A 103 -16.08 12.91 -13.39
N ARG A 104 -14.77 12.91 -13.64
CA ARG A 104 -13.98 11.72 -13.95
C ARG A 104 -12.64 11.75 -13.25
N MET A 105 -12.15 10.60 -12.84
CA MET A 105 -10.80 10.42 -12.32
C MET A 105 -10.11 9.36 -13.17
N ASN A 106 -9.03 9.73 -13.83
CA ASN A 106 -8.34 8.88 -14.79
C ASN A 106 -6.93 8.59 -14.29
N PHE A 107 -6.63 7.32 -14.02
CA PHE A 107 -5.29 6.88 -13.67
C PHE A 107 -4.58 6.37 -14.92
N ARG A 108 -3.67 7.18 -15.47
CA ARG A 108 -2.81 6.78 -16.59
C ARG A 108 -1.57 6.07 -16.07
N ILE A 109 -1.23 4.94 -16.69
CA ILE A 109 -0.05 4.14 -16.36
C ILE A 109 1.08 4.62 -17.26
N VAL A 110 2.00 5.40 -16.67
CA VAL A 110 3.18 5.95 -17.38
C VAL A 110 4.42 5.55 -16.59
N PRO A 111 5.05 4.42 -16.92
CA PRO A 111 6.19 3.90 -16.16
C PRO A 111 7.42 4.81 -16.24
N ASP A 112 7.66 5.39 -17.42
CA ASP A 112 8.80 6.27 -17.67
C ASP A 112 8.63 7.62 -16.95
N ARG A 113 9.64 8.00 -16.17
CA ARG A 113 9.58 9.19 -15.32
C ARG A 113 9.66 10.50 -16.11
N ASP A 114 10.40 10.54 -17.21
CA ASP A 114 10.60 11.76 -17.98
C ASP A 114 9.37 12.05 -18.84
N GLU A 115 8.72 10.99 -19.34
CA GLU A 115 7.42 11.09 -19.98
C GLU A 115 6.34 11.59 -19.01
N ARG A 116 6.29 11.09 -17.76
CA ARG A 116 5.38 11.64 -16.72
C ARG A 116 5.57 13.15 -16.55
N LEU A 117 6.81 13.61 -16.45
CA LEU A 117 7.14 15.02 -16.30
C LEU A 117 6.69 15.85 -17.51
N ASN A 118 6.89 15.36 -18.73
CA ASN A 118 6.46 16.03 -19.96
C ASN A 118 4.94 16.12 -20.06
N LEU A 119 4.22 15.05 -19.69
CA LEU A 119 2.77 15.03 -19.67
C LEU A 119 2.21 16.01 -18.63
N LEU A 120 2.82 16.09 -17.44
CA LEU A 120 2.47 17.08 -16.42
C LEU A 120 2.70 18.52 -16.94
N ARG A 121 3.88 18.79 -17.51
CA ARG A 121 4.22 20.13 -18.07
C ARG A 121 3.28 20.56 -19.20
N SER A 122 2.81 19.61 -20.01
CA SER A 122 1.86 19.89 -21.09
C SER A 122 0.41 19.99 -20.64
N GLY A 123 0.11 19.74 -19.36
CA GLY A 123 -1.25 19.74 -18.81
C GLY A 123 -2.09 18.51 -19.20
N GLN A 124 -1.44 17.44 -19.66
CA GLN A 124 -2.10 16.16 -19.95
C GLN A 124 -2.24 15.26 -18.72
N LEU A 125 -1.50 15.57 -17.65
CA LEU A 125 -1.69 15.04 -16.30
C LEU A 125 -1.91 16.20 -15.35
N ASP A 126 -2.86 16.05 -14.43
CA ASP A 126 -3.11 17.02 -13.35
C ASP A 126 -2.19 16.76 -12.14
N GLU A 127 -1.75 15.51 -11.95
CA GLU A 127 -0.91 15.04 -10.85
C GLU A 127 0.04 13.94 -11.33
N ALA A 128 1.28 13.95 -10.85
CA ALA A 128 2.26 12.88 -11.09
C ALA A 128 3.25 12.80 -9.92
N ALA A 129 3.69 11.58 -9.61
CA ALA A 129 4.84 11.38 -8.72
C ALA A 129 6.13 11.78 -9.45
N LEU A 130 6.96 12.58 -8.77
CA LEU A 130 8.21 13.12 -9.28
C LEU A 130 9.38 12.64 -8.43
N ASP A 131 10.49 12.39 -9.10
CA ASP A 131 11.75 12.12 -8.42
C ASP A 131 12.34 13.44 -7.86
N PRO A 132 13.19 13.40 -6.81
CA PRO A 132 13.74 14.61 -6.21
C PRO A 132 14.43 15.54 -7.21
N ASP A 133 15.16 15.02 -8.20
CA ASP A 133 15.85 15.83 -9.20
C ASP A 133 14.88 16.51 -10.18
N GLN A 134 13.79 15.83 -10.54
CA GLN A 134 12.72 16.41 -11.35
C GLN A 134 11.97 17.50 -10.58
N LEU A 135 11.77 17.31 -9.27
CA LEU A 135 11.12 18.28 -8.39
C LEU A 135 11.86 19.63 -8.38
N ILE A 136 13.19 19.62 -8.21
CA ILE A 136 13.99 20.85 -8.23
C ILE A 136 13.80 21.61 -9.54
N SER A 137 13.76 20.90 -10.67
CA SER A 137 13.55 21.52 -11.99
C SER A 137 12.17 22.17 -12.16
N LEU A 138 11.22 21.88 -11.28
CA LEU A 138 9.85 22.38 -11.32
C LEU A 138 9.53 23.41 -10.24
N LEU A 139 10.41 23.65 -9.27
CA LEU A 139 10.16 24.64 -8.20
C LEU A 139 9.88 26.04 -8.76
N ASP A 140 10.53 26.40 -9.87
CA ASP A 140 10.36 27.68 -10.55
C ASP A 140 9.38 27.62 -11.74
N ALA A 141 8.76 26.45 -12.01
CA ALA A 141 7.86 26.29 -13.15
C ALA A 141 6.48 26.91 -12.84
N PRO A 142 6.06 27.98 -13.54
CA PRO A 142 4.83 28.71 -13.18
C PRO A 142 3.55 27.88 -13.37
N ALA A 143 3.62 26.79 -14.14
CA ALA A 143 2.49 25.92 -14.44
C ALA A 143 2.31 24.75 -13.43
N VAL A 144 3.29 24.49 -12.57
CA VAL A 144 3.26 23.36 -11.64
C VAL A 144 3.29 23.87 -10.21
N LYS A 145 2.35 23.41 -9.38
CA LYS A 145 2.40 23.64 -7.94
C LYS A 145 3.04 22.43 -7.29
N VAL A 146 4.15 22.65 -6.59
CA VAL A 146 4.77 21.65 -5.74
C VAL A 146 4.15 21.72 -4.35
N ALA A 147 3.64 20.59 -3.86
CA ALA A 147 3.21 20.44 -2.48
C ALA A 147 4.23 19.57 -1.73
N ASP A 148 4.73 20.07 -0.61
CA ASP A 148 5.60 19.33 0.31
C ASP A 148 4.76 18.84 1.51
N ALA A 149 4.89 17.56 1.83
CA ALA A 149 4.22 16.92 2.95
C ALA A 149 5.06 15.74 3.47
N PRO A 150 5.08 15.49 4.79
CA PRO A 150 5.68 14.29 5.34
C PRO A 150 5.01 13.04 4.74
N ALA A 151 5.84 12.14 4.20
CA ALA A 151 5.38 10.83 3.77
C ALA A 151 5.42 9.85 4.96
N ASP A 152 4.40 9.00 5.09
CA ASP A 152 4.44 7.83 5.99
C ASP A 152 5.21 6.68 5.30
N ALA A 153 6.47 6.97 4.95
CA ALA A 153 7.33 6.08 4.19
C ALA A 153 8.79 6.26 4.63
N TYR A 154 9.56 5.18 4.54
CA TYR A 154 11.00 5.19 4.82
C TYR A 154 11.72 4.15 3.99
N ASP A 155 12.94 4.48 3.58
CA ASP A 155 13.86 3.55 2.95
C ASP A 155 14.80 2.95 4.00
N PHE A 156 15.08 1.66 3.88
CA PHE A 156 15.90 0.93 4.84
C PHE A 156 16.72 -0.17 4.18
N ILE A 157 17.84 -0.52 4.79
CA ILE A 157 18.66 -1.66 4.41
C ILE A 157 18.21 -2.88 5.22
N ALA A 158 17.59 -3.85 4.56
CA ALA A 158 17.23 -5.13 5.16
C ALA A 158 18.45 -6.07 5.13
N ILE A 159 18.93 -6.51 6.30
CA ILE A 159 20.05 -7.45 6.40
C ILE A 159 19.50 -8.87 6.53
N ASN A 160 19.83 -9.74 5.58
CA ASN A 160 19.52 -11.17 5.69
C ASN A 160 20.48 -11.85 6.66
N LEU A 161 19.95 -12.41 7.75
CA LEU A 161 20.72 -13.09 8.78
C LEU A 161 20.85 -14.61 8.55
N ALA A 162 20.24 -15.15 7.49
CA ALA A 162 20.31 -16.57 7.17
C ALA A 162 21.61 -16.92 6.43
N ASN A 163 22.08 -18.15 6.63
CA ASN A 163 23.22 -18.70 5.91
C ASN A 163 22.96 -18.74 4.39
N PRO A 164 23.74 -18.00 3.57
CA PRO A 164 23.55 -17.98 2.13
C PRO A 164 23.93 -19.32 1.46
N GLU A 165 24.73 -20.16 2.11
CA GLU A 165 25.09 -21.50 1.60
C GLU A 165 23.97 -22.52 1.79
N ALA A 166 22.97 -22.22 2.63
CA ALA A 166 21.82 -23.08 2.90
C ALA A 166 20.51 -22.27 2.86
N PRO A 167 20.13 -21.71 1.70
CA PRO A 167 18.95 -20.86 1.60
C PRO A 167 17.67 -21.68 1.84
N GLN A 168 16.86 -21.24 2.78
CA GLN A 168 15.55 -21.84 3.07
C GLN A 168 14.55 -20.77 3.52
N ARG A 169 13.25 -21.10 3.50
CA ARG A 169 12.20 -20.20 3.97
C ARG A 169 12.27 -20.10 5.49
N GLY A 170 12.06 -18.89 6.03
CA GLY A 170 12.03 -18.66 7.48
C GLY A 170 10.78 -19.21 8.18
N LEU A 171 9.74 -19.56 7.42
CA LEU A 171 8.51 -20.18 7.88
C LEU A 171 8.27 -21.47 7.10
N ASN A 172 7.74 -22.49 7.77
CA ASN A 172 7.21 -23.67 7.10
C ASN A 172 5.79 -23.41 6.57
N ASP A 173 5.21 -24.39 5.86
CA ASP A 173 3.87 -24.26 5.29
C ASP A 173 2.77 -24.09 6.36
N GLY A 174 3.06 -24.45 7.62
CA GLY A 174 2.19 -24.21 8.77
C GLY A 174 2.42 -22.86 9.47
N GLY A 175 3.26 -21.98 8.93
CA GLY A 175 3.56 -20.66 9.48
C GLY A 175 4.43 -20.65 10.74
N ALA A 176 4.99 -21.80 11.14
CA ALA A 176 5.93 -21.86 12.25
C ALA A 176 7.34 -21.48 11.80
N PHE A 177 8.09 -20.81 12.67
CA PHE A 177 9.48 -20.46 12.43
C PHE A 177 10.33 -21.72 12.21
N VAL A 178 11.08 -21.73 11.12
CA VAL A 178 12.07 -22.75 10.82
C VAL A 178 13.42 -22.26 11.38
N PRO A 179 14.08 -23.03 12.28
CA PRO A 179 15.44 -22.70 12.71
C PRO A 179 16.36 -22.49 11.52
N GLN A 180 17.05 -21.36 11.49
CA GLN A 180 17.96 -20.98 10.41
C GLN A 180 19.39 -21.05 10.91
N ASP A 181 20.29 -21.60 10.09
CA ASP A 181 21.71 -21.42 10.33
C ASP A 181 22.06 -19.94 10.13
N PRO A 182 22.86 -19.35 11.05
CA PRO A 182 23.22 -17.95 10.98
C PRO A 182 24.15 -17.67 9.80
N HIS A 183 24.01 -16.50 9.20
CA HIS A 183 24.96 -15.99 8.23
C HIS A 183 26.37 -15.89 8.86
N PRO A 184 27.43 -16.42 8.23
CA PRO A 184 28.77 -16.51 8.84
C PRO A 184 29.34 -15.15 9.28
N LEU A 185 29.04 -14.09 8.52
CA LEU A 185 29.42 -12.70 8.84
C LEU A 185 28.27 -11.86 9.43
N LEU A 186 27.14 -11.76 8.71
CA LEU A 186 26.06 -10.84 9.05
C LEU A 186 25.29 -11.23 10.31
N ALA A 187 25.42 -12.45 10.83
CA ALA A 187 24.84 -12.82 12.12
C ALA A 187 25.59 -12.21 13.32
N ASP A 188 26.87 -11.84 13.16
CA ASP A 188 27.61 -11.13 14.20
C ASP A 188 27.07 -9.70 14.34
N ARG A 189 26.63 -9.35 15.56
CA ARG A 189 26.14 -8.02 15.89
C ARG A 189 27.20 -6.94 15.67
N THR A 190 28.47 -7.25 15.93
CA THR A 190 29.59 -6.32 15.78
C THR A 190 29.78 -5.93 14.32
N VAL A 191 29.67 -6.90 13.40
CA VAL A 191 29.71 -6.64 11.95
C VAL A 191 28.56 -5.73 11.54
N ARG A 192 27.32 -6.01 11.99
CA ARG A 192 26.17 -5.15 11.68
C ARG A 192 26.28 -3.74 12.26
N ALA A 193 26.83 -3.61 13.47
CA ALA A 193 27.09 -2.31 14.08
C ALA A 193 28.12 -1.52 13.26
N ALA A 194 29.22 -2.17 12.84
CA ALA A 194 30.22 -1.56 11.98
C ALA A 194 29.62 -1.12 10.64
N MET A 195 28.78 -1.95 10.01
CA MET A 195 28.05 -1.56 8.79
C MET A 195 27.16 -0.33 9.02
N SER A 196 26.39 -0.31 10.12
CA SER A 196 25.52 0.83 10.44
C SER A 196 26.30 2.13 10.63
N HIS A 197 27.50 2.07 11.22
CA HIS A 197 28.38 3.24 11.37
C HIS A 197 29.10 3.65 10.07
N ALA A 198 29.23 2.72 9.11
CA ALA A 198 29.90 2.98 7.84
C ALA A 198 28.97 3.66 6.80
N VAL A 199 27.66 3.69 7.04
CA VAL A 199 26.70 4.35 6.14
C VAL A 199 26.59 5.83 6.48
N ASP A 200 26.90 6.68 5.51
CA ASP A 200 26.70 8.12 5.59
C ASP A 200 25.26 8.50 5.24
N TYR A 201 24.36 8.37 6.21
CA TYR A 201 22.93 8.70 6.02
C TYR A 201 22.70 10.18 5.69
N GLN A 202 23.54 11.06 6.21
CA GLN A 202 23.45 12.49 5.91
C GLN A 202 23.84 12.76 4.46
N GLY A 203 24.97 12.20 4.02
CA GLY A 203 25.41 12.27 2.62
C GLY A 203 24.39 11.68 1.65
N ILE A 204 23.71 10.59 2.02
CA ILE A 204 22.61 10.02 1.23
C ILE A 204 21.42 10.99 1.15
N SER A 205 20.97 11.56 2.27
CA SER A 205 19.88 12.54 2.27
C SER A 205 20.20 13.75 1.38
N GLU A 206 21.42 14.29 1.47
CA GLU A 206 21.84 15.45 0.70
C GLU A 206 22.03 15.14 -0.79
N ALA A 207 22.68 14.02 -1.12
CA ALA A 207 23.04 13.72 -2.51
C ALA A 207 21.91 13.07 -3.31
N ILE A 208 21.09 12.21 -2.69
CA ILE A 208 20.06 11.43 -3.38
C ILE A 208 18.68 12.08 -3.20
N TYR A 209 18.33 12.45 -1.97
CA TYR A 209 17.03 13.04 -1.66
C TYR A 209 17.06 14.57 -1.71
N LEU A 210 18.21 15.17 -2.01
CA LEU A 210 18.37 16.62 -2.17
C LEU A 210 17.87 17.40 -0.93
N GLY A 211 18.13 16.84 0.25
CA GLY A 211 17.72 17.40 1.54
C GLY A 211 16.23 17.25 1.88
N GLN A 212 15.46 16.51 1.08
CA GLN A 212 14.03 16.25 1.31
C GLN A 212 13.76 15.02 2.18
N ALA A 213 14.82 14.35 2.67
CA ALA A 213 14.71 13.21 3.59
C ALA A 213 15.45 13.50 4.91
N TYR A 214 15.09 12.80 5.96
CA TYR A 214 15.78 12.88 7.25
C TYR A 214 16.07 11.47 7.79
N PRO A 215 17.17 11.28 8.54
CA PRO A 215 17.48 10.00 9.15
C PRO A 215 16.46 9.67 10.26
N LEU A 216 15.90 8.46 10.24
CA LEU A 216 14.97 8.00 11.28
C LEU A 216 15.65 7.59 12.59
N ALA A 217 16.92 7.22 12.53
CA ALA A 217 17.72 6.86 13.69
C ALA A 217 19.10 7.51 13.56
N ALA A 218 19.54 8.17 14.64
CA ALA A 218 20.88 8.73 14.79
C ALA A 218 21.81 7.74 15.50
#